data_AF-A0A7L5FCM4-F1
#
_entry.id   AF-A0A7L5FCM4-F1
#
_cell.length_a   1.000
_cell.length_b   1.000
_cell.length_c   1.000
_cell.angle_alpha   90.00
_cell.angle_beta   90.00
_cell.angle_gamma   90.00
#
_symmetry.space_group_name_H-M   'P 1'
#
loop_
_entity.id
_entity.type
_entity.pdbx_description
1 polymer ?
#
loop_
_entity_poly.entity_id
_entity_poly.type
_entity_poly.pdbx_seq_one_letter_code
_entity_poly.pdbx_strand_id
1 'polypeptide(L)'
;MTGKFRKEKISIQNIGKQRFCIGIISGLFSAIIISLTFNYFRELFRFLTTLSADLLILEKSELQFYNYFFSSLATVLGLSITVSIWMTNNNHKRKKDKIYKQLSRTNILFTFWLILMMIARFGSVVPFVLYGMPGYDNQLNLFEDYWLLFVLIPIVVFAQNWFIVRLIYRSTKWIFFSFLICIAITFTLKTTTSINQEILNTAYYKKFESDYNYIDQQVNKAKSEYGIKYQENTIATLKKWSTESSTEQVINLKSTFSKDNKVSLDTIILQKIVIKNFKENGRYFRRNSIDNWRYAFPKDILRQLELYDINSNESKELIEILKEQIDLINTPEIDWEEYDKHTDTEIRKSFGIKYNVPRQIIEQLQKVRDSIMNDTKYNEISKDLPELKYRDE
;
A
#
# COMPACT_ATOMS: atom_id res chain seq x y z
N MET A 1 -11.57 -11.05 -65.17
CA MET A 1 -12.77 -10.87 -64.32
C MET A 1 -12.36 -10.67 -62.87
N THR A 2 -12.24 -9.42 -62.43
CA THR A 2 -11.99 -9.04 -61.03
C THR A 2 -13.30 -9.06 -60.24
N GLY A 3 -13.79 -10.26 -59.89
CA GLY A 3 -14.94 -10.40 -59.01
C GLY A 3 -14.66 -9.74 -57.66
N LYS A 4 -15.37 -8.65 -57.33
CA LYS A 4 -15.30 -7.97 -56.03
C LYS A 4 -15.47 -8.98 -54.90
N PHE A 5 -14.45 -9.09 -54.05
CA PHE A 5 -14.47 -9.95 -52.86
C PHE A 5 -15.62 -9.55 -51.94
N ARG A 6 -16.62 -10.42 -51.79
CA ARG A 6 -17.76 -10.21 -50.89
C ARG A 6 -17.58 -11.06 -49.63
N LYS A 7 -17.18 -10.41 -48.53
CA LYS A 7 -17.08 -11.04 -47.20
C LYS A 7 -18.39 -11.72 -46.82
N GLU A 8 -18.29 -12.94 -46.30
CA GLU A 8 -19.42 -13.68 -45.75
C GLU A 8 -19.94 -13.03 -44.47
N LYS A 9 -21.23 -13.21 -44.15
CA LYS A 9 -21.76 -12.81 -42.85
C LYS A 9 -21.24 -13.78 -41.79
N ILE A 10 -20.88 -13.28 -40.61
CA ILE A 10 -20.55 -14.16 -39.49
C ILE A 10 -21.82 -14.92 -39.06
N SER A 11 -21.71 -16.25 -38.99
CA SER A 11 -22.80 -17.13 -38.57
C SER A 11 -22.21 -18.38 -37.90
N ILE A 12 -23.01 -19.01 -37.04
CA ILE A 12 -22.64 -20.26 -36.36
C ILE A 12 -22.32 -21.37 -37.38
N GLN A 13 -23.03 -21.39 -38.51
CA GLN A 13 -22.78 -22.35 -39.59
C GLN A 13 -21.43 -22.13 -40.28
N ASN A 14 -21.06 -20.86 -40.53
CA ASN A 14 -19.80 -20.51 -41.19
C ASN A 14 -18.58 -20.74 -40.29
N ILE A 15 -18.75 -20.73 -38.96
CA ILE A 15 -17.70 -21.08 -37.98
C ILE A 15 -17.66 -22.59 -37.72
N GLY A 16 -18.83 -23.23 -37.70
CA GLY A 16 -19.06 -24.61 -37.26
C GLY A 16 -19.61 -24.65 -35.84
N LYS A 17 -20.75 -25.35 -35.62
CA LYS A 17 -21.48 -25.39 -34.34
C LYS A 17 -20.59 -25.80 -33.16
N GLN A 18 -19.85 -26.90 -33.30
CA GLN A 18 -18.96 -27.40 -32.23
C GLN A 18 -17.89 -26.37 -31.86
N ARG A 19 -17.21 -25.78 -32.86
CA ARG A 19 -16.16 -24.76 -32.62
C ARG A 19 -16.72 -23.49 -32.02
N PHE A 20 -17.92 -23.10 -32.43
CA PHE A 20 -18.60 -21.94 -31.87
C PHE A 20 -18.81 -22.14 -30.35
N CYS A 21 -19.39 -23.28 -29.96
CA CYS A 21 -19.61 -23.61 -28.55
C CYS A 21 -18.31 -23.78 -27.76
N ILE A 22 -17.32 -24.52 -28.29
CA ILE A 22 -16.01 -24.69 -27.65
C ILE A 22 -15.34 -23.33 -27.43
N GLY A 23 -15.38 -22.43 -28.42
CA GLY A 23 -14.82 -21.09 -28.29
C GLY A 23 -15.45 -20.28 -27.16
N ILE A 24 -16.78 -20.34 -27.01
CA ILE A 24 -17.49 -19.64 -25.93
C ILE A 24 -17.12 -20.23 -24.57
N ILE A 25 -17.17 -21.56 -24.43
CA ILE A 25 -16.84 -22.24 -23.16
C ILE A 25 -15.39 -21.95 -22.76
N SER A 26 -14.43 -22.11 -23.68
CA SER A 26 -13.03 -21.81 -23.42
C SER A 26 -12.81 -20.34 -23.07
N GLY A 27 -13.48 -19.41 -23.75
CA GLY A 27 -13.35 -17.98 -23.44
C GLY A 27 -13.90 -17.61 -22.07
N LEU A 28 -15.07 -18.15 -21.69
CA LEU A 28 -15.64 -17.97 -20.34
C LEU A 28 -14.74 -18.57 -19.27
N PHE A 29 -14.26 -19.80 -19.48
CA PHE A 29 -13.35 -20.46 -18.55
C PHE A 29 -12.05 -19.67 -18.38
N SER A 30 -11.46 -19.19 -19.49
CA SER A 30 -10.28 -18.32 -19.44
C SER A 30 -10.58 -17.00 -18.72
N ALA A 31 -11.73 -16.36 -18.94
CA ALA A 31 -12.11 -15.14 -18.24
C ALA A 31 -12.22 -15.34 -16.73
N ILE A 32 -12.80 -16.45 -16.28
CA ILE A 32 -12.88 -16.80 -14.85
C ILE A 32 -11.48 -16.96 -14.26
N ILE A 33 -10.62 -17.77 -14.90
CA ILE A 33 -9.25 -18.00 -14.43
C ILE A 33 -8.49 -16.67 -14.36
N ILE A 34 -8.50 -15.88 -15.44
CA ILE A 34 -7.76 -14.62 -15.51
C ILE A 34 -8.28 -13.63 -14.45
N SER A 35 -9.59 -13.55 -14.23
CA SER A 35 -10.17 -12.65 -13.22
C SER A 35 -9.75 -13.06 -11.80
N LEU A 36 -9.81 -14.35 -11.48
CA LEU A 36 -9.32 -14.88 -10.20
C LEU A 36 -7.82 -14.58 -10.04
N THR A 37 -7.02 -14.89 -11.06
CA THR A 37 -5.59 -14.64 -11.08
C THR A 37 -5.29 -13.17 -10.79
N PHE A 38 -5.91 -12.21 -11.49
CA PHE A 38 -5.69 -10.79 -11.24
C PHE A 38 -6.05 -10.36 -9.81
N ASN A 39 -7.19 -10.82 -9.27
CA ASN A 39 -7.57 -10.47 -7.91
C ASN A 39 -6.61 -11.06 -6.88
N TYR A 40 -6.21 -12.33 -7.02
CA TYR A 40 -5.24 -12.96 -6.10
C TYR A 40 -3.86 -12.32 -6.20
N PHE A 41 -3.39 -11.99 -7.41
CA PHE A 41 -2.13 -11.29 -7.58
C PHE A 41 -2.17 -9.88 -6.97
N ARG A 42 -3.30 -9.17 -7.01
CA ARG A 42 -3.44 -7.89 -6.29
C ARG A 42 -3.28 -8.08 -4.78
N GLU A 43 -3.92 -9.08 -4.18
CA GLU A 43 -3.79 -9.31 -2.73
C GLU A 43 -2.39 -9.80 -2.34
N LEU A 44 -1.79 -10.68 -3.14
CA LEU A 44 -0.39 -11.07 -2.97
C LEU A 44 0.52 -9.84 -3.06
N PHE A 45 0.25 -8.95 -4.01
CA PHE A 45 0.97 -7.70 -4.15
C PHE A 45 0.83 -6.82 -2.89
N ARG A 46 -0.38 -6.57 -2.40
CA ARG A 46 -0.61 -5.81 -1.16
C ARG A 46 0.09 -6.45 0.04
N PHE A 47 0.10 -7.77 0.12
CA PHE A 47 0.85 -8.47 1.15
C PHE A 47 2.35 -8.21 1.05
N LEU A 48 2.93 -8.30 -0.16
CA LEU A 48 4.35 -8.03 -0.38
C LEU A 48 4.75 -6.58 -0.04
N THR A 49 3.87 -5.59 -0.17
CA THR A 49 4.20 -4.21 0.24
C THR A 49 4.47 -4.11 1.74
N THR A 50 3.85 -4.97 2.57
CA THR A 50 4.06 -4.97 4.03
C THR A 50 5.49 -5.32 4.46
N LEU A 51 6.31 -5.85 3.53
CA LEU A 51 7.71 -6.16 3.77
C LEU A 51 8.59 -4.90 3.80
N SER A 52 8.19 -3.83 3.11
CA SER A 52 9.00 -2.61 2.91
C SER A 52 8.29 -1.31 3.28
N ALA A 53 6.96 -1.31 3.37
CA ALA A 53 6.12 -0.15 3.65
C ALA A 53 4.85 -0.55 4.43
N ASP A 54 4.02 0.43 4.78
CA ASP A 54 2.70 0.18 5.34
C ASP A 54 1.80 -0.57 4.34
N LEU A 55 0.82 -1.34 4.83
CA LEU A 55 -0.14 -2.04 3.98
C LEU A 55 -0.91 -1.02 3.11
N LEU A 56 -0.96 -1.27 1.80
CA LEU A 56 -1.81 -0.50 0.89
C LEU A 56 -3.28 -0.84 1.15
N ILE A 57 -3.98 0.01 1.91
CA ILE A 57 -5.42 -0.12 2.17
C ILE A 57 -6.16 0.73 1.14
N LEU A 58 -6.88 0.06 0.24
CA LEU A 58 -7.66 0.72 -0.80
C LEU A 58 -8.99 1.18 -0.23
N GLU A 59 -9.43 2.37 -0.65
CA GLU A 59 -10.78 2.82 -0.33
C GLU A 59 -11.83 1.96 -1.04
N LYS A 60 -13.08 2.00 -0.53
CA LYS A 60 -14.17 1.20 -1.09
C LYS A 60 -14.44 1.53 -2.57
N SER A 61 -14.31 2.79 -2.96
CA SER A 61 -14.42 3.28 -4.34
C SER A 61 -13.32 2.70 -5.23
N GLU A 62 -12.07 2.82 -4.81
CA GLU A 62 -10.89 2.29 -5.50
C GLU A 62 -10.96 0.77 -5.66
N LEU A 63 -11.34 0.05 -4.60
CA LEU A 63 -11.52 -1.39 -4.63
C LEU A 63 -12.57 -1.80 -5.67
N GLN A 64 -13.71 -1.12 -5.69
CA GLN A 64 -14.75 -1.40 -6.68
C GLN A 64 -14.25 -1.13 -8.09
N PHE A 65 -13.54 -0.03 -8.30
CA PHE A 65 -12.95 0.33 -9.57
C PHE A 65 -12.00 -0.77 -10.09
N TYR A 66 -11.02 -1.18 -9.28
CA TYR A 66 -10.06 -2.22 -9.68
C TYR A 66 -10.73 -3.58 -9.92
N ASN A 67 -11.75 -3.94 -9.14
CA ASN A 67 -12.51 -5.16 -9.37
C ASN A 67 -13.23 -5.12 -10.74
N TYR A 68 -13.85 -3.98 -11.10
CA TYR A 68 -14.46 -3.82 -12.42
C TYR A 68 -13.42 -3.81 -13.54
N PHE A 69 -12.28 -3.17 -13.34
CA PHE A 69 -11.18 -3.20 -14.29
C PHE A 69 -10.70 -4.62 -14.57
N PHE A 70 -10.36 -5.40 -13.53
CA PHE A 70 -9.88 -6.77 -13.72
C PHE A 70 -10.93 -7.69 -14.34
N SER A 71 -12.20 -7.57 -13.92
CA SER A 71 -13.29 -8.35 -14.52
C SER A 71 -13.55 -7.98 -15.98
N SER A 72 -13.51 -6.69 -16.34
CA SER A 72 -13.70 -6.24 -17.72
C SER A 72 -12.54 -6.68 -18.61
N LEU A 73 -11.31 -6.54 -18.13
CA LEU A 73 -10.11 -6.98 -18.82
C LEU A 73 -10.10 -8.50 -19.03
N ALA A 74 -10.41 -9.27 -17.99
CA ALA A 74 -10.52 -10.72 -18.07
C ALA A 74 -11.60 -11.15 -19.08
N THR A 75 -12.73 -10.44 -19.12
CA THR A 75 -13.82 -10.71 -20.07
C THR A 75 -13.38 -10.52 -21.52
N VAL A 76 -12.70 -9.41 -21.84
CA VAL A 76 -12.26 -9.14 -23.21
C VAL A 76 -11.06 -10.01 -23.63
N LEU A 77 -10.22 -10.42 -22.68
CA LEU A 77 -9.18 -11.43 -22.91
C LEU A 77 -9.79 -12.82 -23.14
N GLY A 78 -10.84 -13.19 -22.40
CA GLY A 78 -11.64 -14.38 -22.67
C GLY A 78 -12.27 -14.36 -24.07
N LEU A 79 -12.82 -13.21 -24.48
CA LEU A 79 -13.31 -13.01 -25.85
C LEU A 79 -12.19 -13.24 -26.89
N SER A 80 -10.96 -12.82 -26.59
CA SER A 80 -9.80 -13.06 -27.47
C SER A 80 -9.58 -14.56 -27.71
N ILE A 81 -9.68 -15.38 -26.66
CA ILE A 81 -9.61 -16.85 -26.77
C ILE A 81 -10.77 -17.40 -27.59
N THR A 82 -12.01 -16.92 -27.36
CA THR A 82 -13.18 -17.31 -28.16
C THR A 82 -12.98 -17.06 -29.64
N VAL A 83 -12.55 -15.84 -30.01
CA VAL A 83 -12.35 -15.46 -31.41
C VAL A 83 -11.19 -16.25 -32.02
N SER A 84 -10.09 -16.47 -31.29
CA SER A 84 -8.96 -17.29 -31.75
C SER A 84 -9.39 -18.71 -32.15
N ILE A 85 -10.25 -19.34 -31.35
CA ILE A 85 -10.81 -20.66 -31.65
C ILE A 85 -11.74 -20.60 -32.87
N TRP A 86 -12.60 -19.59 -32.98
CA TRP A 86 -13.46 -19.40 -34.15
C TRP A 86 -12.68 -19.24 -35.46
N MET A 87 -11.50 -18.62 -35.41
CA MET A 87 -10.62 -18.44 -36.57
C MET A 87 -9.88 -19.71 -37.03
N THR A 88 -9.91 -20.80 -36.26
CA THR A 88 -9.23 -22.07 -36.61
C THR A 88 -9.99 -22.90 -37.66
N ASN A 89 -11.07 -22.37 -38.24
CA ASN A 89 -11.88 -23.10 -39.21
C ASN A 89 -11.22 -23.23 -40.61
N ASN A 90 -11.01 -24.47 -41.05
CA ASN A 90 -10.45 -24.87 -42.34
C ASN A 90 -11.47 -24.98 -43.51
N ASN A 91 -12.76 -24.72 -43.31
CA ASN A 91 -13.82 -25.01 -44.29
C ASN A 91 -13.87 -24.08 -45.53
N HIS A 92 -12.83 -23.30 -45.84
CA HIS A 92 -12.84 -22.39 -46.99
C HIS A 92 -11.93 -22.88 -48.12
N LYS A 93 -12.48 -22.88 -49.33
CA LYS A 93 -11.87 -23.39 -50.56
C LYS A 93 -10.72 -22.51 -51.11
N ARG A 94 -10.45 -21.33 -50.54
CA ARG A 94 -9.54 -20.31 -51.13
C ARG A 94 -8.33 -20.00 -50.26
N LYS A 95 -7.14 -19.93 -50.89
CA LYS A 95 -5.84 -19.68 -50.26
C LYS A 95 -5.76 -18.35 -49.49
N LYS A 96 -6.36 -17.27 -50.01
CA LYS A 96 -6.33 -15.94 -49.36
C LYS A 96 -7.08 -15.91 -48.03
N ASP A 97 -8.25 -16.56 -47.94
CA ASP A 97 -9.04 -16.61 -46.69
C ASP A 97 -8.32 -17.40 -45.60
N LYS A 98 -7.62 -18.47 -45.98
CA LYS A 98 -6.76 -19.24 -45.07
C LYS A 98 -5.65 -18.38 -44.47
N ILE A 99 -4.99 -17.55 -45.30
CA ILE A 99 -3.93 -16.64 -44.84
C ILE A 99 -4.50 -15.58 -43.88
N TYR A 100 -5.63 -14.95 -44.21
CA TYR A 100 -6.23 -13.94 -43.32
C TYR A 100 -6.67 -14.53 -41.98
N LYS A 101 -7.20 -15.76 -41.95
CA LYS A 101 -7.53 -16.47 -40.71
C LYS A 101 -6.31 -16.79 -39.86
N GLN A 102 -5.24 -17.27 -40.49
CA GLN A 102 -3.98 -17.54 -39.78
C GLN A 102 -3.41 -16.25 -39.19
N LEU A 103 -3.34 -15.18 -39.99
CA LEU A 103 -2.89 -13.87 -39.53
C LEU A 103 -3.76 -13.35 -38.38
N SER A 104 -5.08 -13.48 -38.50
CA SER A 104 -6.05 -13.09 -37.47
C SER A 104 -5.81 -13.82 -36.16
N ARG A 105 -5.63 -15.14 -36.21
CA ARG A 105 -5.34 -15.97 -35.02
C ARG A 105 -4.03 -15.57 -34.36
N THR A 106 -2.96 -15.43 -35.15
CA THR A 106 -1.66 -15.01 -34.63
C THR A 106 -1.72 -13.63 -34.00
N ASN A 107 -2.40 -12.67 -34.63
CA ASN A 107 -2.52 -11.31 -34.11
C ASN A 107 -3.37 -11.24 -32.84
N ILE A 108 -4.46 -12.01 -32.74
CA ILE A 108 -5.27 -12.11 -31.52
C ILE A 108 -4.45 -12.67 -30.36
N LEU A 109 -3.76 -13.80 -30.59
CA LEU A 109 -2.93 -14.41 -29.56
C LEU A 109 -1.76 -13.52 -29.16
N PHE A 110 -1.13 -12.85 -30.13
CA PHE A 110 -0.09 -11.87 -29.86
C PHE A 110 -0.62 -10.73 -28.97
N THR A 111 -1.76 -10.13 -29.33
CA THR A 111 -2.37 -9.06 -28.53
C THR A 111 -2.75 -9.55 -27.13
N PHE A 112 -3.33 -10.74 -27.02
CA PHE A 112 -3.68 -11.37 -25.74
C PHE A 112 -2.46 -11.51 -24.82
N TRP A 113 -1.37 -12.10 -25.33
CA TRP A 113 -0.15 -12.29 -24.56
C TRP A 113 0.57 -10.98 -24.28
N LEU A 114 0.55 -10.03 -25.21
CA LEU A 114 1.11 -8.69 -25.00
C LEU A 114 0.43 -7.98 -23.85
N ILE A 115 -0.89 -7.99 -23.80
CA ILE A 115 -1.67 -7.37 -22.71
C ILE A 115 -1.40 -8.09 -21.39
N LEU A 116 -1.38 -9.43 -21.36
CA LEU A 116 -1.04 -10.17 -20.15
C LEU A 116 0.37 -9.86 -19.65
N MET A 117 1.37 -9.82 -20.54
CA MET A 117 2.73 -9.44 -20.19
C MET A 117 2.81 -8.00 -19.69
N MET A 118 2.07 -7.07 -20.30
CA MET A 118 1.99 -5.69 -19.85
C MET A 118 1.43 -5.62 -18.43
N ILE A 119 0.28 -6.23 -18.16
CA ILE A 119 -0.32 -6.26 -16.82
C ILE A 119 0.61 -6.96 -15.81
N ALA A 120 1.23 -8.08 -16.17
CA ALA A 120 2.17 -8.77 -15.29
C ALA A 120 3.39 -7.89 -14.96
N ARG A 121 3.94 -7.16 -15.95
CA ARG A 121 5.06 -6.25 -15.74
C ARG A 121 4.67 -5.03 -14.92
N PHE A 122 3.54 -4.39 -15.24
CA PHE A 122 3.02 -3.27 -14.45
C PHE A 122 2.63 -3.69 -13.03
N GLY A 123 2.14 -4.92 -12.84
CA GLY A 123 1.79 -5.46 -11.53
C GLY A 123 2.98 -5.95 -10.70
N SER A 124 4.14 -6.20 -11.31
CA SER A 124 5.34 -6.71 -10.60
C SER A 124 6.47 -5.69 -10.51
N VAL A 125 6.80 -5.00 -11.61
CA VAL A 125 7.95 -4.08 -11.69
C VAL A 125 7.63 -2.75 -11.03
N VAL A 126 6.53 -2.11 -11.42
CA VAL A 126 6.14 -0.81 -10.84
C VAL A 126 6.06 -0.94 -9.33
N PRO A 127 5.51 -2.01 -8.76
CA PRO A 127 5.39 -2.04 -7.33
C PRO A 127 6.63 -2.50 -6.59
N PHE A 128 7.44 -3.38 -7.18
CA PHE A 128 8.77 -3.68 -6.63
C PHE A 128 9.66 -2.42 -6.60
N VAL A 129 9.56 -1.57 -7.63
CA VAL A 129 10.33 -0.32 -7.70
C VAL A 129 9.75 0.77 -6.80
N LEU A 130 8.43 0.99 -6.82
CA LEU A 130 7.79 2.08 -6.07
C LEU A 130 7.49 1.71 -4.62
N TYR A 131 6.86 0.56 -4.36
CA TYR A 131 6.50 0.14 -3.01
C TYR A 131 7.65 -0.59 -2.30
N GLY A 132 8.66 -1.07 -3.05
CA GLY A 132 9.93 -1.52 -2.49
C GLY A 132 10.87 -0.38 -2.10
N MET A 133 10.58 0.86 -2.49
CA MET A 133 11.29 2.03 -1.95
C MET A 133 10.77 2.31 -0.54
N PRO A 134 11.68 2.36 0.46
CA PRO A 134 11.31 2.76 1.82
C PRO A 134 10.66 4.14 1.77
N GLY A 135 9.50 4.30 2.41
CA GLY A 135 8.81 5.58 2.51
C GLY A 135 7.70 5.84 1.49
N TYR A 136 7.36 4.93 0.56
CA TYR A 136 6.28 5.20 -0.39
C TYR A 136 4.96 5.63 0.31
N ASP A 137 4.46 6.82 -0.05
CA ASP A 137 3.30 7.44 0.59
C ASP A 137 2.22 7.84 -0.43
N ASN A 138 1.78 6.85 -1.21
CA ASN A 138 0.75 7.00 -2.23
C ASN A 138 1.00 8.07 -3.31
N GLN A 139 2.27 8.33 -3.62
CA GLN A 139 2.68 9.34 -4.61
C GLN A 139 2.25 9.02 -6.04
N LEU A 140 1.91 7.76 -6.33
CA LEU A 140 1.35 7.33 -7.61
C LEU A 140 -0.08 6.81 -7.41
N ASN A 141 -1.06 7.72 -7.49
CA ASN A 141 -2.47 7.34 -7.44
C ASN A 141 -2.99 6.97 -8.85
N LEU A 142 -2.88 5.69 -9.20
CA LEU A 142 -3.38 5.17 -10.48
C LEU A 142 -4.89 5.31 -10.67
N PHE A 143 -5.64 5.42 -9.57
CA PHE A 143 -7.08 5.62 -9.62
C PHE A 143 -7.42 7.07 -9.92
N GLU A 144 -6.93 8.03 -9.13
CA GLU A 144 -7.30 9.44 -9.32
C GLU A 144 -6.72 10.03 -10.61
N ASP A 145 -5.44 9.79 -10.86
CA ASP A 145 -4.72 10.46 -11.95
C ASP A 145 -4.89 9.76 -13.30
N TYR A 146 -5.12 8.44 -13.30
CA TYR A 146 -5.03 7.61 -14.51
C TYR A 146 -6.24 6.69 -14.75
N TRP A 147 -7.38 6.88 -14.08
CA TRP A 147 -8.55 6.01 -14.25
C TRP A 147 -8.98 5.80 -15.70
N LEU A 148 -8.87 6.85 -16.54
CA LEU A 148 -9.28 6.80 -17.95
C LEU A 148 -8.48 5.75 -18.73
N LEU A 149 -7.19 5.57 -18.42
CA LEU A 149 -6.33 4.56 -19.04
C LEU A 149 -6.90 3.15 -18.79
N PHE A 150 -7.26 2.86 -17.54
CA PHE A 150 -7.81 1.57 -17.13
C PHE A 150 -9.16 1.28 -17.78
N VAL A 151 -9.99 2.31 -18.02
CA VAL A 151 -11.25 2.16 -18.76
C VAL A 151 -10.99 1.90 -20.25
N LEU A 152 -10.01 2.58 -20.85
CA LEU A 152 -9.71 2.46 -22.27
C LEU A 152 -9.08 1.11 -22.64
N ILE A 153 -8.24 0.52 -21.79
CA ILE A 153 -7.54 -0.73 -22.10
C ILE A 153 -8.52 -1.86 -22.51
N PRO A 154 -9.55 -2.22 -21.71
CA PRO A 154 -10.52 -3.24 -22.11
C PRO A 154 -11.28 -2.89 -23.38
N ILE A 155 -11.64 -1.61 -23.56
CA ILE A 155 -12.35 -1.14 -24.76
C ILE A 155 -11.51 -1.32 -26.02
N VAL A 156 -10.22 -0.96 -25.96
CA VAL A 156 -9.28 -1.12 -27.07
C VAL A 156 -9.09 -2.61 -27.39
N VAL A 157 -8.90 -3.46 -26.39
CA VAL A 157 -8.77 -4.92 -26.59
C VAL A 157 -10.04 -5.51 -27.20
N PHE A 158 -11.23 -5.08 -26.75
CA PHE A 158 -12.50 -5.47 -27.35
C PHE A 158 -12.59 -5.06 -28.83
N ALA A 159 -12.29 -3.79 -29.12
CA ALA A 159 -12.32 -3.26 -30.48
C ALA A 159 -11.33 -3.99 -31.40
N GLN A 160 -10.13 -4.29 -30.91
CA GLN A 160 -9.10 -5.01 -31.65
C GLN A 160 -9.55 -6.43 -32.04
N ASN A 161 -10.18 -7.17 -31.11
CA ASN A 161 -10.75 -8.48 -31.41
C ASN A 161 -11.76 -8.42 -32.56
N TRP A 162 -12.67 -7.44 -32.53
CA TRP A 162 -13.68 -7.29 -33.57
C TRP A 162 -13.15 -6.70 -34.87
N PHE A 163 -12.13 -5.86 -34.84
CA PHE A 163 -11.43 -5.39 -36.03
C PHE A 163 -10.88 -6.56 -36.84
N ILE A 164 -10.24 -7.52 -36.15
CA ILE A 164 -9.70 -8.73 -36.75
C ILE A 164 -10.82 -9.60 -37.35
N VAL A 165 -11.93 -9.78 -36.62
CA VAL A 165 -13.10 -10.49 -37.15
C VAL A 165 -13.65 -9.82 -38.42
N ARG A 166 -13.70 -8.49 -38.45
CA ARG A 166 -14.19 -7.71 -39.60
C ARG A 166 -13.30 -7.84 -40.83
N LEU A 167 -12.03 -8.22 -40.70
CA LEU A 167 -11.17 -8.48 -41.85
C LEU A 167 -11.70 -9.67 -42.67
N ILE A 168 -12.32 -10.65 -42.01
CA ILE A 168 -12.79 -11.90 -42.64
C ILE A 168 -14.31 -11.88 -42.86
N TYR A 169 -15.08 -11.44 -41.86
CA TYR A 169 -16.54 -11.52 -41.86
C TYR A 169 -17.22 -10.14 -41.79
N ARG A 170 -18.48 -10.06 -42.22
CA ARG A 170 -19.38 -8.95 -41.89
C ARG A 170 -20.03 -9.25 -40.53
N SER A 171 -19.75 -8.41 -39.52
CA SER A 171 -20.09 -8.71 -38.11
C SER A 171 -20.83 -7.60 -37.35
N THR A 172 -21.34 -6.56 -38.01
CA THR A 172 -21.86 -5.34 -37.36
C THR A 172 -22.85 -5.60 -36.20
N LYS A 173 -23.83 -6.51 -36.37
CA LYS A 173 -24.79 -6.85 -35.29
C LYS A 173 -24.13 -7.61 -34.13
N TRP A 174 -23.19 -8.50 -34.43
CA TRP A 174 -22.52 -9.34 -33.44
C TRP A 174 -21.59 -8.54 -32.53
N ILE A 175 -20.99 -7.46 -33.04
CA ILE A 175 -20.19 -6.54 -32.23
C ILE A 175 -21.05 -6.00 -31.08
N PHE A 176 -22.22 -5.45 -31.40
CA PHE A 176 -23.13 -4.89 -30.39
C PHE A 176 -23.64 -5.96 -29.40
N PHE A 177 -24.07 -7.12 -29.89
CA PHE A 177 -24.52 -8.20 -29.01
C PHE A 177 -23.42 -8.69 -28.06
N SER A 178 -22.20 -8.88 -28.58
CA SER A 178 -21.07 -9.31 -27.76
C SER A 178 -20.66 -8.25 -26.73
N PHE A 179 -20.80 -6.96 -27.05
CA PHE A 179 -20.52 -5.88 -26.12
C PHE A 179 -21.46 -5.95 -24.91
N LEU A 180 -22.77 -6.10 -25.14
CA LEU A 180 -23.75 -6.28 -24.06
C LEU A 180 -23.49 -7.55 -23.23
N ILE A 181 -23.13 -8.65 -23.89
CA ILE A 181 -22.76 -9.90 -23.20
C ILE A 181 -21.50 -9.70 -22.36
N CYS A 182 -20.49 -9.00 -22.87
CA CYS A 182 -19.26 -8.70 -22.11
C CYS A 182 -19.56 -7.83 -20.89
N ILE A 183 -20.47 -6.86 -20.99
CA ILE A 183 -20.91 -6.07 -19.84
C ILE A 183 -21.54 -6.99 -18.79
N ALA A 184 -22.50 -7.84 -19.18
CA ALA A 184 -23.15 -8.77 -18.25
C ALA A 184 -22.14 -9.70 -17.57
N ILE A 185 -21.22 -10.31 -18.34
CA ILE A 185 -20.15 -11.18 -17.81
C ILE A 185 -19.24 -10.39 -16.86
N THR A 186 -18.89 -9.15 -17.19
CA THR A 186 -18.05 -8.30 -16.32
C THR A 186 -18.70 -8.10 -14.96
N PHE A 187 -19.99 -7.77 -14.91
CA PHE A 187 -20.72 -7.63 -13.64
C PHE A 187 -20.76 -8.95 -12.85
N THR A 188 -21.00 -10.07 -13.53
CA THR A 188 -20.99 -11.40 -12.89
C THR A 188 -19.62 -11.78 -12.36
N LEU A 189 -18.55 -11.58 -13.13
CA LEU A 189 -17.18 -11.87 -12.67
C LEU A 189 -16.77 -10.99 -11.50
N LYS A 190 -17.17 -9.71 -11.51
CA LYS A 190 -16.88 -8.79 -10.41
C LYS A 190 -17.46 -9.28 -9.10
N THR A 191 -18.65 -9.88 -9.10
CA THR A 191 -19.29 -10.39 -7.88
C THR A 191 -18.80 -11.78 -7.49
N THR A 192 -18.44 -12.64 -8.44
CA THR A 192 -18.05 -14.04 -8.15
C THR A 192 -16.56 -14.22 -7.88
N THR A 193 -15.70 -13.34 -8.39
CA THR A 193 -14.24 -13.50 -8.31
C THR A 193 -13.54 -12.45 -7.43
N SER A 194 -14.28 -11.52 -6.83
CA SER A 194 -13.72 -10.54 -5.90
C SER A 194 -13.21 -11.20 -4.61
N ILE A 195 -12.06 -10.76 -4.12
CA ILE A 195 -11.47 -11.25 -2.87
C ILE A 195 -11.82 -10.32 -1.72
N ASN A 196 -12.08 -10.90 -0.54
CA ASN A 196 -12.31 -10.14 0.68
C ASN A 196 -10.98 -9.55 1.20
N GLN A 197 -10.83 -8.24 1.06
CA GLN A 197 -9.65 -7.51 1.53
C GLN A 197 -9.56 -7.38 3.05
N GLU A 198 -10.69 -7.54 3.75
CA GLU A 198 -10.75 -7.36 5.21
C GLU A 198 -9.88 -8.35 5.96
N ILE A 199 -9.60 -9.52 5.38
CA ILE A 199 -8.73 -10.52 6.00
C ILE A 199 -7.32 -9.95 6.20
N LEU A 200 -6.73 -9.38 5.15
CA LEU A 200 -5.39 -8.80 5.19
C LEU A 200 -5.38 -7.49 6.00
N ASN A 201 -6.42 -6.66 5.85
CA ASN A 201 -6.56 -5.43 6.62
C ASN A 201 -6.61 -5.73 8.12
N THR A 202 -7.46 -6.66 8.55
CA THR A 202 -7.62 -7.03 9.96
C THR A 202 -6.34 -7.63 10.53
N ALA A 203 -5.64 -8.47 9.77
CA ALA A 203 -4.35 -9.01 10.18
C ALA A 203 -3.32 -7.90 10.39
N TYR A 204 -3.28 -6.90 9.50
CA TYR A 204 -2.42 -5.73 9.64
C TYR A 204 -2.80 -4.84 10.82
N TYR A 205 -4.10 -4.60 11.02
CA TYR A 205 -4.59 -3.81 12.16
C TYR A 205 -4.23 -4.47 13.49
N LYS A 206 -4.42 -5.80 13.59
CA LYS A 206 -4.05 -6.57 14.78
C LYS A 206 -2.56 -6.48 15.09
N LYS A 207 -1.71 -6.48 14.06
CA LYS A 207 -0.26 -6.33 14.20
C LYS A 207 0.14 -5.01 14.89
N PHE A 208 -0.57 -3.92 14.61
CA PHE A 208 -0.30 -2.58 15.14
C PHE A 208 -1.33 -2.09 16.17
N GLU A 209 -2.13 -3.01 16.73
CA GLU A 209 -3.24 -2.68 17.61
C GLU A 209 -2.79 -1.89 18.85
N SER A 210 -1.68 -2.29 19.47
CA SER A 210 -1.09 -1.58 20.62
C SER A 210 -0.73 -0.13 20.28
N ASP A 211 -0.10 0.09 19.12
CA ASP A 211 0.30 1.42 18.65
C ASP A 211 -0.93 2.31 18.39
N TYR A 212 -1.96 1.75 17.75
CA TYR A 212 -3.21 2.46 17.46
C TYR A 212 -3.97 2.82 18.72
N ASN A 213 -4.08 1.89 19.66
CA ASN A 213 -4.74 2.14 20.95
C ASN A 213 -4.03 3.25 21.72
N TYR A 214 -2.69 3.28 21.74
CA TYR A 214 -1.95 4.35 22.39
C TYR A 214 -2.16 5.70 21.71
N ILE A 215 -2.15 5.74 20.36
CA ILE A 215 -2.45 6.97 19.60
C ILE A 215 -3.85 7.48 19.95
N ASP A 216 -4.86 6.63 19.88
CA ASP A 216 -6.24 7.02 20.12
C ASP A 216 -6.44 7.47 21.58
N GLN A 217 -5.79 6.82 22.54
CA GLN A 217 -5.76 7.26 23.95
C GLN A 217 -5.15 8.66 24.11
N GLN A 218 -3.97 8.93 23.52
CA GLN A 218 -3.33 10.23 23.65
C GLN A 218 -4.08 11.34 22.92
N VAL A 219 -4.67 11.05 21.74
CA VAL A 219 -5.51 11.99 21.00
C VAL A 219 -6.78 12.32 21.79
N ASN A 220 -7.43 11.32 22.39
CA ASN A 220 -8.60 11.53 23.22
C ASN A 220 -8.27 12.32 24.49
N LYS A 221 -7.15 11.99 25.16
CA LYS A 221 -6.63 12.75 26.31
C LYS A 221 -6.39 14.21 25.95
N ALA A 222 -5.71 14.47 24.83
CA ALA A 222 -5.42 15.83 24.38
C ALA A 222 -6.69 16.64 24.12
N LYS A 223 -7.72 15.99 23.58
CA LYS A 223 -9.03 16.61 23.35
C LYS A 223 -9.79 16.89 24.65
N SER A 224 -9.81 15.96 25.60
CA SER A 224 -10.58 16.09 26.85
C SER A 224 -9.91 16.97 27.89
N GLU A 225 -8.59 16.86 28.06
CA GLU A 225 -7.84 17.56 29.12
C GLU A 225 -7.31 18.91 28.64
N TYR A 226 -6.92 19.03 27.37
CA TYR A 226 -6.24 20.23 26.84
C TYR A 226 -7.05 20.97 25.77
N GLY A 227 -8.20 20.44 25.35
CA GLY A 227 -9.02 21.05 24.29
C GLY A 227 -8.39 21.00 22.89
N ILE A 228 -7.32 20.21 22.70
CA ILE A 228 -6.56 20.12 21.44
C ILE A 228 -7.28 19.17 20.49
N LYS A 229 -7.51 19.61 19.25
CA LYS A 229 -8.06 18.78 18.17
C LYS A 229 -7.04 18.65 17.05
N TYR A 230 -6.50 17.45 16.88
CA TYR A 230 -5.63 17.14 15.76
C TYR A 230 -6.44 17.02 14.46
N GLN A 231 -5.81 17.39 13.34
CA GLN A 231 -6.36 17.15 12.01
C GLN A 231 -6.38 15.64 11.73
N GLU A 232 -7.36 15.18 10.96
CA GLU A 232 -7.51 13.76 10.60
C GLU A 232 -6.25 13.23 9.88
N ASN A 233 -5.65 14.05 9.02
CA ASN A 233 -4.42 13.68 8.32
C ASN A 233 -3.24 13.46 9.27
N THR A 234 -3.11 14.25 10.34
CA THR A 234 -2.09 14.06 11.38
C THR A 234 -2.26 12.72 12.08
N ILE A 235 -3.50 12.36 12.42
CA ILE A 235 -3.84 11.08 13.07
C ILE A 235 -3.59 9.91 12.11
N ALA A 236 -3.99 10.04 10.84
CA ALA A 236 -3.74 9.04 9.81
C ALA A 236 -2.22 8.81 9.63
N THR A 237 -1.44 9.90 9.61
CA THR A 237 0.03 9.84 9.50
C THR A 237 0.67 9.17 10.72
N LEU A 238 0.17 9.47 11.94
CA LEU A 238 0.62 8.77 13.16
C LEU A 238 0.34 7.27 13.13
N LYS A 239 -0.72 6.83 12.45
CA LYS A 239 -1.02 5.40 12.30
C LYS A 239 -0.11 4.72 11.26
N LYS A 240 0.48 5.46 10.33
CA LYS A 240 1.49 4.92 9.39
C LYS A 240 2.84 4.72 10.09
N TRP A 241 3.51 3.59 9.90
CA TRP A 241 4.78 3.28 10.55
C TRP A 241 6.00 3.82 9.81
N SER A 242 6.12 3.56 8.50
CA SER A 242 7.38 3.77 7.77
C SER A 242 7.21 4.50 6.43
N THR A 243 6.10 5.20 6.24
CA THR A 243 5.85 6.09 5.09
C THR A 243 6.68 7.39 5.17
N GLU A 244 6.82 8.08 4.05
CA GLU A 244 7.51 9.36 3.94
C GLU A 244 6.82 10.43 4.78
N SER A 245 5.49 10.55 4.78
CA SER A 245 4.80 11.48 5.70
C SER A 245 5.06 11.17 7.17
N SER A 246 5.10 9.89 7.56
CA SER A 246 5.41 9.50 8.94
C SER A 246 6.85 9.87 9.30
N THR A 247 7.78 9.61 8.38
CA THR A 247 9.19 9.98 8.52
C THR A 247 9.40 11.50 8.60
N GLU A 248 8.78 12.25 7.70
CA GLU A 248 8.83 13.70 7.64
C GLU A 248 8.22 14.30 8.91
N GLN A 249 7.11 13.73 9.41
CA GLN A 249 6.53 14.12 10.69
C GLN A 249 7.55 13.97 11.84
N VAL A 250 8.24 12.84 11.94
CA VAL A 250 9.27 12.64 12.98
C VAL A 250 10.44 13.63 12.82
N ILE A 251 10.91 13.88 11.60
CA ILE A 251 11.99 14.84 11.32
C ILE A 251 11.57 16.26 11.70
N ASN A 252 10.36 16.66 11.32
CA ASN A 252 9.80 17.99 11.62
C ASN A 252 9.60 18.19 13.12
N LEU A 253 9.16 17.16 13.85
CA LEU A 253 9.07 17.19 15.31
C LEU A 253 10.46 17.41 15.94
N LYS A 254 11.46 16.59 15.57
CA LYS A 254 12.84 16.75 16.06
C LYS A 254 13.39 18.15 15.78
N SER A 255 13.19 18.66 14.57
CA SER A 255 13.64 20.00 14.15
C SER A 255 12.92 21.14 14.89
N THR A 256 11.68 20.92 15.29
CA THR A 256 10.91 21.93 16.05
C THR A 256 11.46 22.10 17.47
N PHE A 257 11.88 21.01 18.11
CA PHE A 257 12.51 21.04 19.43
C PHE A 257 13.91 21.68 19.45
N SER A 258 14.65 21.60 18.34
CA SER A 258 16.01 22.16 18.25
C SER A 258 16.04 23.68 18.07
N LYS A 259 14.92 24.31 17.68
CA LYS A 259 14.79 25.76 17.55
C LYS A 259 14.66 26.43 18.93
N ASP A 260 15.05 27.70 19.00
CA ASP A 260 15.00 28.52 20.23
C ASP A 260 13.59 29.04 20.60
N ASN A 261 12.56 28.61 19.87
CA ASN A 261 11.18 29.02 20.13
C ASN A 261 10.47 28.01 21.04
N LYS A 262 9.46 28.51 21.77
CA LYS A 262 8.56 27.69 22.59
C LYS A 262 7.80 26.67 21.72
N VAL A 263 7.87 25.39 22.09
CA VAL A 263 7.19 24.29 21.38
C VAL A 263 5.77 24.09 21.93
N SER A 264 4.76 24.19 21.06
CA SER A 264 3.37 24.06 21.46
C SER A 264 3.01 22.69 22.07
N LEU A 265 2.04 22.66 22.99
CA LEU A 265 1.62 21.45 23.73
C LEU A 265 1.20 20.30 22.81
N ASP A 266 0.52 20.59 21.70
CA ASP A 266 0.16 19.59 20.69
C ASP A 266 1.41 18.93 20.09
N THR A 267 2.43 19.70 19.76
CA THR A 267 3.72 19.20 19.26
C THR A 267 4.46 18.36 20.31
N ILE A 268 4.40 18.74 21.59
CA ILE A 268 4.98 17.97 22.71
C ILE A 268 4.29 16.59 22.80
N ILE A 269 2.96 16.56 22.77
CA ILE A 269 2.20 15.31 22.81
C ILE A 269 2.51 14.43 21.59
N LEU A 270 2.61 15.01 20.40
CA LEU A 270 3.02 14.26 19.20
C LEU A 270 4.42 13.65 19.34
N GLN A 271 5.39 14.41 19.86
CA GLN A 271 6.75 13.93 20.13
C GLN A 271 6.75 12.72 21.09
N LYS A 272 5.90 12.76 22.12
CA LYS A 272 5.71 11.64 23.06
C LYS A 272 5.17 10.39 22.34
N ILE A 273 4.15 10.55 21.49
CA ILE A 273 3.55 9.44 20.73
C ILE A 273 4.57 8.79 19.79
N VAL A 274 5.37 9.57 19.07
CA VAL A 274 6.33 9.01 18.11
C VAL A 274 7.48 8.25 18.80
N ILE A 275 7.86 8.67 20.02
CA ILE A 275 8.82 7.93 20.86
C ILE A 275 8.21 6.62 21.33
N LYS A 276 6.98 6.66 21.89
CA LYS A 276 6.30 5.45 22.38
C LYS A 276 6.16 4.39 21.32
N ASN A 277 5.74 4.78 20.12
CA ASN A 277 5.48 3.83 19.03
C ASN A 277 6.73 3.52 18.19
N PHE A 278 7.90 3.98 18.64
CA PHE A 278 9.19 3.77 18.00
C PHE A 278 9.18 4.08 16.49
N LYS A 279 8.60 5.23 16.12
CA LYS A 279 8.48 5.66 14.72
C LYS A 279 9.86 5.87 14.07
N GLU A 280 9.93 5.61 12.76
CA GLU A 280 11.17 5.77 11.99
C GLU A 280 11.34 7.20 11.46
N ASN A 281 12.58 7.59 11.17
CA ASN A 281 12.93 8.90 10.60
C ASN A 281 13.80 8.79 9.32
N GLY A 282 13.76 7.64 8.63
CA GLY A 282 14.42 7.44 7.34
C GLY A 282 15.72 6.62 7.38
N ARG A 283 16.57 6.81 6.37
CA ARG A 283 17.79 6.01 6.14
C ARG A 283 18.96 6.45 7.04
N TYR A 284 19.65 5.47 7.63
CA TYR A 284 20.79 5.68 8.52
C TYR A 284 22.09 5.95 7.75
N PHE A 285 22.77 7.04 8.09
CA PHE A 285 24.14 7.29 7.65
C PHE A 285 25.09 6.92 8.80
N ARG A 286 25.68 5.72 8.72
CA ARG A 286 26.61 5.09 9.70
C ARG A 286 25.93 4.63 11.00
N ARG A 287 26.08 3.36 11.37
CA ARG A 287 25.52 2.81 12.63
C ARG A 287 26.03 3.59 13.84
N ASN A 288 25.19 3.77 14.87
CA ASN A 288 25.52 4.44 16.13
C ASN A 288 26.00 5.90 16.02
N SER A 289 25.61 6.65 14.98
CA SER A 289 25.78 8.11 14.98
C SER A 289 24.72 8.80 15.83
N ILE A 290 25.09 9.87 16.53
CA ILE A 290 24.15 10.79 17.19
C ILE A 290 23.12 11.39 16.22
N ASP A 291 23.53 11.57 14.96
CA ASP A 291 22.67 12.10 13.91
C ASP A 291 21.48 11.18 13.61
N ASN A 292 21.63 9.87 13.86
CA ASN A 292 20.58 8.88 13.67
C ASN A 292 19.55 8.85 14.79
N TRP A 293 19.78 9.55 15.91
CA TRP A 293 18.77 9.64 16.95
C TRP A 293 17.51 10.30 16.39
N ARG A 294 16.37 9.61 16.51
CA ARG A 294 15.17 9.97 15.73
C ARG A 294 14.38 11.12 16.32
N TYR A 295 14.51 11.30 17.62
CA TYR A 295 13.62 12.13 18.41
C TYR A 295 14.32 13.41 18.87
N ALA A 296 13.58 14.30 19.53
CA ALA A 296 14.16 15.46 20.20
C ALA A 296 15.32 15.03 21.13
N PHE A 297 16.41 15.80 21.16
CA PHE A 297 17.52 15.49 22.04
C PHE A 297 17.15 15.77 23.51
N PRO A 298 17.68 14.99 24.49
CA PRO A 298 17.40 15.24 25.90
C PRO A 298 17.70 16.67 26.35
N LYS A 299 18.78 17.26 25.82
CA LYS A 299 19.16 18.66 26.09
C LYS A 299 18.16 19.67 25.51
N ASP A 300 17.60 19.40 24.34
CA ASP A 300 16.58 20.27 23.75
C ASP A 300 15.31 20.26 24.59
N ILE A 301 14.93 19.09 25.12
CA ILE A 301 13.79 18.95 26.04
C ILE A 301 14.04 19.71 27.34
N LEU A 302 15.24 19.60 27.92
CA LEU A 302 15.64 20.38 29.10
C LEU A 302 15.56 21.89 28.84
N ARG A 303 16.07 22.36 27.69
CA ARG A 303 15.96 23.77 27.30
C ARG A 303 14.50 24.20 27.17
N GLN A 304 13.64 23.37 26.57
CA GLN A 304 12.21 23.68 26.46
C GLN A 304 11.55 23.78 27.84
N LEU A 305 11.90 22.91 28.80
CA LEU A 305 11.41 22.99 30.19
C LEU A 305 11.73 24.35 30.84
N GLU A 306 12.88 24.95 30.53
CA GLU A 306 13.26 26.26 31.07
C GLU A 306 12.40 27.41 30.51
N LEU A 307 11.77 27.22 29.35
CA LEU A 307 10.92 28.23 28.71
C LEU A 307 9.47 28.24 29.22
N TYR A 308 9.06 27.20 29.95
CA TYR A 308 7.70 27.03 30.46
C TYR A 308 7.61 27.20 31.97
N ASP A 309 6.41 27.53 32.45
CA ASP A 309 6.12 27.47 33.89
C ASP A 309 6.11 26.01 34.36
N ILE A 310 6.63 25.75 35.55
CA ILE A 310 6.83 24.38 36.07
C ILE A 310 5.50 23.63 36.19
N ASN A 311 4.43 24.36 36.54
CA ASN A 311 3.10 23.80 36.75
C ASN A 311 2.26 23.74 35.48
N SER A 312 2.78 24.22 34.35
CA SER A 312 2.11 24.17 33.06
C SER A 312 1.95 22.72 32.55
N ASN A 313 0.96 22.51 31.69
CA ASN A 313 0.73 21.20 31.07
C ASN A 313 1.91 20.82 30.16
N GLU A 314 2.55 21.81 29.54
CA GLU A 314 3.75 21.67 28.72
C GLU A 314 4.90 21.09 29.52
N SER A 315 5.19 21.63 30.70
CA SER A 315 6.27 21.11 31.56
C SER A 315 6.02 19.66 31.99
N LYS A 316 4.78 19.32 32.34
CA LYS A 316 4.41 17.93 32.69
C LYS A 316 4.59 16.98 31.52
N GLU A 317 4.10 17.35 30.33
CA GLU A 317 4.21 16.52 29.13
C GLU A 317 5.65 16.44 28.59
N LEU A 318 6.49 17.46 28.81
CA LEU A 318 7.93 17.43 28.51
C LEU A 318 8.68 16.42 29.41
N ILE A 319 8.31 16.31 30.69
CA ILE A 319 8.87 15.27 31.57
C ILE A 319 8.43 13.87 31.11
N GLU A 320 7.17 13.71 30.69
CA GLU A 320 6.70 12.44 30.12
C GLU A 320 7.43 12.05 28.83
N ILE A 321 7.87 13.02 28.01
CA ILE A 321 8.76 12.73 26.87
C ILE A 321 10.08 12.12 27.36
N LEU A 322 10.72 12.69 28.40
CA LEU A 322 11.97 12.15 28.94
C LEU A 322 11.76 10.75 29.51
N LYS A 323 10.64 10.53 30.19
CA LYS A 323 10.24 9.20 30.69
C LYS A 323 10.13 8.19 29.55
N GLU A 324 9.44 8.53 28.47
CA GLU A 324 9.33 7.65 27.30
C GLU A 324 10.68 7.40 26.61
N GLN A 325 11.60 8.37 26.62
CA GLN A 325 12.98 8.14 26.13
C GLN A 325 13.76 7.17 27.02
N ILE A 326 13.64 7.30 28.34
CA ILE A 326 14.30 6.40 29.29
C ILE A 326 13.72 4.98 29.17
N ASP A 327 12.38 4.86 29.15
CA ASP A 327 11.68 3.58 28.98
C ASP A 327 12.07 2.90 27.66
N LEU A 328 12.20 3.69 26.60
CA LEU A 328 12.67 3.20 25.31
C LEU A 328 14.08 2.61 25.43
N ILE A 329 15.04 3.32 26.03
CA ILE A 329 16.42 2.81 26.22
C ILE A 329 16.45 1.59 27.15
N ASN A 330 15.58 1.56 28.16
CA ASN A 330 15.44 0.47 29.11
C ASN A 330 14.70 -0.76 28.56
N THR A 331 14.24 -0.74 27.30
CA THR A 331 13.56 -1.88 26.68
C THR A 331 14.45 -3.12 26.78
N PRO A 332 13.97 -4.26 27.31
CA PRO A 332 14.76 -5.48 27.38
C PRO A 332 15.07 -6.03 25.99
N GLU A 333 16.19 -6.75 25.86
CA GLU A 333 16.44 -7.54 24.66
C GLU A 333 15.48 -8.73 24.64
N ILE A 334 14.96 -9.04 23.46
CA ILE A 334 14.01 -10.12 23.21
C ILE A 334 14.71 -11.07 22.24
N ASP A 335 14.87 -12.32 22.66
CA ASP A 335 15.43 -13.38 21.82
C ASP A 335 14.45 -13.74 20.70
N TRP A 336 14.96 -14.14 19.54
CA TRP A 336 14.16 -14.57 18.39
C TRP A 336 13.26 -15.76 18.73
N GLU A 337 13.65 -16.60 19.70
CA GLU A 337 12.83 -17.72 20.21
C GLU A 337 11.56 -17.25 20.95
N GLU A 338 11.51 -15.99 21.39
CA GLU A 338 10.40 -15.45 22.18
C GLU A 338 9.47 -14.52 21.40
N TYR A 339 9.73 -14.29 20.10
CA TYR A 339 8.98 -13.30 19.31
C TYR A 339 7.46 -13.55 19.31
N ASP A 340 7.02 -14.80 19.35
CA ASP A 340 5.59 -15.16 19.39
C ASP A 340 4.86 -14.69 20.67
N LYS A 341 5.61 -14.36 21.74
CA LYS A 341 5.08 -13.88 23.02
C LYS A 341 4.98 -12.35 23.10
N HIS A 342 5.52 -11.64 22.12
CA HIS A 342 5.67 -10.19 22.15
C HIS A 342 4.95 -9.50 20.98
N THR A 343 4.60 -8.24 21.20
CA THR A 343 4.05 -7.41 20.12
C THR A 343 5.14 -7.00 19.14
N ASP A 344 4.76 -6.75 17.89
CA ASP A 344 5.67 -6.23 16.86
C ASP A 344 6.39 -4.94 17.30
N THR A 345 5.73 -4.10 18.09
CA THR A 345 6.33 -2.87 18.63
C THR A 345 7.42 -3.17 19.65
N GLU A 346 7.22 -4.12 20.54
CA GLU A 346 8.24 -4.54 21.51
C GLU A 346 9.45 -5.15 20.82
N ILE A 347 9.23 -6.02 19.83
CA ILE A 347 10.30 -6.62 19.03
C ILE A 347 11.09 -5.54 18.28
N ARG A 348 10.39 -4.59 17.63
CA ARG A 348 11.03 -3.46 16.92
C ARG A 348 11.85 -2.59 17.86
N LYS A 349 11.35 -2.27 19.06
CA LYS A 349 12.09 -1.51 20.07
C LYS A 349 13.33 -2.27 20.53
N SER A 350 13.17 -3.52 20.96
CA SER A 350 14.28 -4.38 21.41
C SER A 350 15.45 -4.38 20.40
N PHE A 351 15.14 -4.68 19.14
CA PHE A 351 16.13 -4.69 18.06
C PHE A 351 16.69 -3.30 17.77
N GLY A 352 15.81 -2.30 17.68
CA GLY A 352 16.18 -0.93 17.37
C GLY A 352 17.13 -0.32 18.39
N ILE A 353 16.92 -0.59 19.68
CA ILE A 353 17.76 -0.08 20.76
C ILE A 353 19.14 -0.73 20.77
N LYS A 354 19.20 -2.04 20.50
CA LYS A 354 20.46 -2.78 20.41
C LYS A 354 21.42 -2.21 19.35
N TYR A 355 20.89 -1.73 18.22
CA TYR A 355 21.72 -1.39 17.05
C TYR A 355 21.74 0.09 16.66
N ASN A 356 20.79 0.91 17.15
CA ASN A 356 20.61 2.28 16.65
C ASN A 356 20.71 3.36 17.74
N VAL A 357 20.90 3.02 19.02
CA VAL A 357 21.06 4.01 20.09
C VAL A 357 22.54 4.32 20.33
N PRO A 358 22.98 5.56 20.07
CA PRO A 358 24.36 5.96 20.29
C PRO A 358 24.63 6.23 21.78
N ARG A 359 25.83 5.90 22.27
CA ARG A 359 26.23 6.11 23.68
C ARG A 359 26.08 7.56 24.13
N GLN A 360 26.36 8.52 23.24
CA GLN A 360 26.22 9.94 23.54
C GLN A 360 24.78 10.33 23.91
N ILE A 361 23.76 9.61 23.43
CA ILE A 361 22.36 9.88 23.80
C ILE A 361 22.08 9.36 25.21
N ILE A 362 22.59 8.17 25.56
CA ILE A 362 22.46 7.60 26.89
C ILE A 362 23.09 8.53 27.93
N GLU A 363 24.33 8.98 27.69
CA GLU A 363 25.03 9.92 28.56
C GLU A 363 24.29 11.27 28.69
N GLN A 364 23.74 11.78 27.59
CA GLN A 364 22.97 13.03 27.62
C GLN A 364 21.68 12.88 28.41
N LEU A 365 20.95 11.79 28.19
CA LEU A 365 19.68 11.53 28.89
C LEU A 365 19.92 11.35 30.38
N GLN A 366 21.00 10.67 30.77
CA GLN A 366 21.40 10.54 32.16
C GLN A 366 21.72 11.90 32.80
N LYS A 367 22.54 12.73 32.14
CA LYS A 367 22.86 14.07 32.66
C LYS A 367 21.63 14.94 32.82
N VAL A 368 20.71 14.91 31.85
CA VAL A 368 19.45 15.66 31.92
C VAL A 368 18.57 15.14 33.05
N ARG A 369 18.41 13.82 33.18
CA ARG A 369 17.66 13.20 34.27
C ARG A 369 18.22 13.62 35.63
N ASP A 370 19.53 13.47 35.83
CA ASP A 370 20.17 13.76 37.11
C ASP A 370 20.09 15.26 37.43
N SER A 371 20.19 16.13 36.42
CA SER A 371 19.98 17.58 36.60
C SER A 371 18.57 17.90 37.06
N ILE A 372 17.55 17.27 36.46
CA ILE A 372 16.13 17.50 36.80
C ILE A 372 15.78 16.92 38.17
N MET A 373 16.34 15.75 38.52
CA MET A 373 16.11 15.09 39.81
C MET A 373 16.77 15.82 40.98
N ASN A 374 17.92 16.48 40.75
CA ASN A 374 18.63 17.22 41.78
C ASN A 374 18.20 18.69 41.90
N ASP A 375 17.49 19.22 40.90
CA ASP A 375 16.96 20.57 40.94
C ASP A 375 15.62 20.62 41.67
N THR A 376 15.63 21.28 42.84
CA THR A 376 14.44 21.50 43.68
C THR A 376 13.25 22.08 42.92
N LYS A 377 13.49 22.80 41.83
CA LYS A 377 12.47 23.39 40.95
C LYS A 377 11.54 22.34 40.34
N TYR A 378 12.05 21.16 40.00
CA TYR A 378 11.29 20.13 39.26
C TYR A 378 10.85 18.95 40.13
N ASN A 379 11.18 18.95 41.42
CA ASN A 379 10.95 17.84 42.35
C ASN A 379 9.52 17.27 42.33
N GLU A 380 8.47 18.08 42.10
CA GLU A 380 7.10 17.57 42.10
C GLU A 380 6.76 16.77 40.84
N ILE A 381 7.31 17.16 39.69
CA ILE A 381 6.99 16.56 38.39
C ILE A 381 8.01 15.49 37.98
N SER A 382 9.21 15.46 38.58
CA SER A 382 10.29 14.54 38.21
C SER A 382 10.35 13.24 39.01
N LYS A 383 9.59 13.11 40.11
CA LYS A 383 9.61 11.97 41.04
C LYS A 383 9.49 10.59 40.37
N ASP A 384 8.75 10.53 39.27
CA ASP A 384 8.45 9.27 38.58
C ASP A 384 9.41 8.98 37.40
N LEU A 385 10.51 9.72 37.27
CA LEU A 385 11.51 9.47 36.22
C LEU A 385 12.31 8.18 36.50
N PRO A 386 12.18 7.14 35.65
CA PRO A 386 12.86 5.87 35.86
C PRO A 386 14.38 6.02 35.78
N GLU A 387 15.10 5.12 36.44
CA GLU A 387 16.56 5.02 36.31
C GLU A 387 16.96 4.40 34.97
N LEU A 388 18.08 4.86 34.41
CA LEU A 388 18.67 4.26 33.21
C LEU A 388 19.36 2.94 33.58
N LYS A 389 18.93 1.85 32.95
CA LYS A 389 19.57 0.54 33.08
C LYS A 389 20.76 0.49 32.13
N TYR A 390 21.97 0.41 32.67
CA TYR A 390 23.17 0.16 31.87
C TYR A 390 23.10 -1.26 31.30
N ARG A 391 23.35 -1.39 30.00
CA ARG A 391 23.58 -2.69 29.38
C ARG A 391 25.06 -3.00 29.48
N ASP A 392 25.38 -4.17 30.02
CA ASP A 392 26.72 -4.75 29.89
C ASP A 392 26.95 -5.06 28.40
N GLU A 393 28.08 -4.62 27.85
CA GLU A 393 28.42 -4.71 26.42
C GLU A 393 28.58 -6.14 25.89
#